data_AF-A0A955NHV4-F1
#
_entry.id   AF-A0A955NHV4-F1
#
_cell.length_a   1.000
_cell.length_b   1.000
_cell.length_c   1.000
_cell.angle_alpha   90.00
_cell.angle_beta   90.00
_cell.angle_gamma   90.00
#
_symmetry.space_group_name_H-M   'P 1'
#
loop_
_entity.id
_entity.type
_entity.pdbx_description
1 polymer ?
#
loop_
_entity_poly.entity_id
_entity_poly.type
_entity_poly.pdbx_seq_one_letter_code
_entity_poly.pdbx_strand_id
1 'polypeptide(L)'
;MTLWANLHGGAILGCVVVFLMGVGSCLDAFLTNKGTDPSSNRAILGWIYFGIGVAIASLINPYGWHLHFLTFEMMSQKWLTERIAEMLPPRFDFIWTLPLLLIPALCGVLRTGGWGARLVFFFLLWQGVSHVRHLPLLSIWAAPYAAVFFAQKFHRPNRIALIGLGVLPAIVWLNSLFPVFPHSLLANGLFRYSVLFVLILLSIGAIVNSKIFRNPFLIACSIAIGYVVVYPGNRPPQFLKALHGISWEGENYPNRLIDLIEEYDIPGEILLNRENYSGYIIWRLVPERVRTFTCSRFDLQGSLPRMELESMLWCAPEPWKDEVSGRTIPSWRDLWDNKYHFDLVILEKYSDRFEPTPFPLWSHLDNPNSGFVRIASETFPGQRFPDQVFSLFVRKGPEIERIMKELKTRPLLRDNPSP
;
A
#
# COMPACT_ATOMS: atom_id res chain seq x y z
N MET A 1 -19.59 3.15 7.63
CA MET A 1 -19.06 4.42 7.08
C MET A 1 -18.17 5.13 8.09
N THR A 2 -18.64 5.47 9.29
CA THR A 2 -17.84 6.11 10.36
C THR A 2 -16.48 5.45 10.58
N LEU A 3 -16.46 4.13 10.80
CA LEU A 3 -15.20 3.40 10.95
C LEU A 3 -14.29 3.56 9.72
N TRP A 4 -14.84 3.45 8.52
CA TRP A 4 -14.06 3.55 7.29
C TRP A 4 -13.47 4.95 7.09
N ALA A 5 -14.27 6.00 7.32
CA ALA A 5 -13.83 7.40 7.22
C ALA A 5 -12.68 7.73 8.18
N ASN A 6 -12.63 7.08 9.35
CA ASN A 6 -11.56 7.26 10.34
C ASN A 6 -10.34 6.36 10.10
N LEU A 7 -10.46 5.32 9.28
CA LEU A 7 -9.37 4.36 9.02
C LEU A 7 -8.69 4.55 7.67
N HIS A 8 -9.39 5.03 6.65
CA HIS A 8 -8.87 5.03 5.30
C HIS A 8 -9.49 6.12 4.42
N GLY A 9 -8.64 6.90 3.74
CA GLY A 9 -9.06 7.97 2.81
C GLY A 9 -9.85 7.51 1.56
N GLY A 10 -10.04 6.20 1.37
CA GLY A 10 -10.87 5.63 0.30
C GLY A 10 -12.36 5.61 0.63
N ALA A 11 -12.76 6.04 1.84
CA ALA A 11 -14.13 5.98 2.31
C ALA A 11 -15.13 6.73 1.41
N ILE A 12 -14.69 7.78 0.70
CA ILE A 12 -15.51 8.53 -0.25
C ILE A 12 -16.14 7.63 -1.34
N LEU A 13 -15.48 6.51 -1.70
CA LEU A 13 -16.03 5.53 -2.63
C LEU A 13 -17.34 4.92 -2.11
N GLY A 14 -17.47 4.73 -0.79
CA GLY A 14 -18.71 4.27 -0.18
C GLY A 14 -19.87 5.23 -0.47
N CYS A 15 -19.64 6.54 -0.35
CA CYS A 15 -20.65 7.55 -0.69
C CYS A 15 -21.03 7.48 -2.18
N VAL A 16 -20.04 7.34 -3.07
CA VAL A 16 -20.28 7.23 -4.52
C VAL A 16 -21.08 5.98 -4.86
N VAL A 17 -20.74 4.82 -4.28
CA VAL A 17 -21.47 3.57 -4.50
C VAL A 17 -22.93 3.71 -4.08
N VAL A 18 -23.21 4.28 -2.91
CA VAL A 18 -24.57 4.50 -2.42
C VAL A 18 -25.35 5.47 -3.31
N PHE A 19 -24.70 6.55 -3.75
CA PHE A 19 -25.28 7.49 -4.71
C PHE A 19 -25.66 6.78 -6.03
N LEU A 20 -24.75 6.00 -6.62
CA LEU A 20 -25.00 5.27 -7.87
C LEU A 20 -26.13 4.24 -7.73
N MET A 21 -26.24 3.58 -6.58
CA MET A 21 -27.36 2.66 -6.28
C MET A 21 -28.71 3.40 -6.21
N GLY A 22 -28.73 4.59 -5.60
CA GLY A 22 -29.91 5.45 -5.57
C GLY A 22 -30.32 5.93 -6.96
N VAL A 23 -29.38 6.48 -7.74
CA VAL A 23 -29.60 6.89 -9.14
C VAL A 23 -30.11 5.73 -9.97
N GLY A 24 -29.51 4.56 -9.80
CA GLY A 24 -29.93 3.34 -10.46
C GLY A 24 -31.38 2.95 -10.15
N SER A 25 -31.82 3.11 -8.91
CA SER A 25 -33.20 2.83 -8.52
C SER A 25 -34.20 3.79 -9.19
N CYS A 26 -33.82 5.06 -9.35
CA CYS A 26 -34.60 6.03 -10.13
C CYS A 26 -34.67 5.64 -11.61
N LEU A 27 -33.55 5.19 -12.20
CA LEU A 27 -33.51 4.73 -13.59
C LEU A 27 -34.35 3.47 -13.80
N ASP A 28 -34.29 2.51 -12.87
CA ASP A 28 -35.13 1.32 -12.91
C ASP A 28 -36.62 1.72 -12.87
N ALA A 29 -37.02 2.65 -12.00
CA ALA A 29 -38.38 3.16 -11.92
C ALA A 29 -38.85 3.83 -13.22
N PHE A 30 -37.99 4.69 -13.79
CA PHE A 30 -38.28 5.46 -14.99
C PHE A 30 -38.34 4.57 -16.25
N LEU A 31 -37.33 3.73 -16.46
CA LEU A 31 -37.18 2.94 -17.69
C LEU A 31 -38.10 1.71 -17.73
N THR A 32 -38.56 1.21 -16.58
CA THR A 32 -39.53 0.09 -16.53
C THR A 32 -40.98 0.56 -16.39
N ASN A 33 -41.24 1.87 -16.49
CA ASN A 33 -42.57 2.47 -16.31
C ASN A 33 -43.24 2.12 -14.97
N LYS A 34 -42.43 1.81 -13.95
CA LYS A 34 -42.87 1.50 -12.57
C LYS A 34 -42.92 2.73 -11.67
N GLY A 35 -42.81 3.93 -12.22
CA GLY A 35 -42.77 5.19 -11.46
C GLY A 35 -44.00 5.47 -10.58
N THR A 36 -45.12 4.78 -10.81
CA THR A 36 -46.33 4.85 -9.98
C THR A 36 -46.47 3.70 -8.98
N ASP A 37 -45.56 2.72 -9.00
CA ASP A 37 -45.59 1.57 -8.09
C ASP A 37 -45.14 2.02 -6.68
N PRO A 38 -45.98 1.85 -5.64
CA PRO A 38 -45.63 2.14 -4.26
C PRO A 38 -44.39 1.38 -3.75
N SER A 39 -44.03 0.25 -4.38
CA SER A 39 -42.80 -0.49 -4.06
C SER A 39 -41.55 0.23 -4.57
N SER A 40 -41.62 0.84 -5.75
CA SER A 40 -40.52 1.60 -6.37
C SER A 40 -40.25 2.89 -5.60
N ASN A 41 -41.30 3.61 -5.22
CA ASN A 41 -41.18 4.83 -4.40
C ASN A 41 -40.56 4.55 -3.03
N ARG A 42 -40.93 3.42 -2.39
CA ARG A 42 -40.31 2.99 -1.13
C ARG A 42 -38.83 2.67 -1.29
N ALA A 43 -38.43 2.04 -2.40
CA ALA A 43 -37.02 1.76 -2.67
C ALA A 43 -36.21 3.05 -2.87
N ILE A 44 -36.73 4.02 -3.64
CA ILE A 44 -36.08 5.32 -3.87
C ILE A 44 -35.92 6.07 -2.54
N LEU A 45 -36.99 6.17 -1.74
CA LEU A 45 -36.92 6.80 -0.41
C LEU A 45 -35.93 6.07 0.50
N GLY A 46 -35.90 4.75 0.46
CA GLY A 46 -34.91 3.95 1.20
C GLY A 46 -33.47 4.33 0.86
N TRP A 47 -33.15 4.48 -0.43
CA TRP A 47 -31.82 4.94 -0.85
C TRP A 47 -31.51 6.38 -0.47
N ILE A 48 -32.50 7.28 -0.49
CA ILE A 48 -32.34 8.66 -0.03
C ILE A 48 -31.99 8.68 1.46
N TYR A 49 -32.78 8.02 2.30
CA TYR A 49 -32.52 7.97 3.75
C TYR A 49 -31.20 7.28 4.05
N PHE A 50 -30.88 6.19 3.35
CA PHE A 50 -29.59 5.52 3.51
C PHE A 50 -28.43 6.41 3.07
N GLY A 51 -28.56 7.13 1.96
CA GLY A 51 -27.57 8.10 1.49
C GLY A 51 -27.32 9.22 2.49
N ILE A 52 -28.38 9.80 3.06
CA ILE A 52 -28.29 10.81 4.13
C ILE A 52 -27.57 10.22 5.35
N GLY A 53 -27.94 9.01 5.78
CA GLY A 53 -27.29 8.34 6.91
C GLY A 53 -25.79 8.08 6.66
N VAL A 54 -25.42 7.68 5.44
CA VAL A 54 -24.02 7.49 5.04
C VAL A 54 -23.25 8.81 5.00
N ALA A 55 -23.85 9.88 4.49
CA ALA A 55 -23.25 11.21 4.48
C ALA A 55 -23.04 11.75 5.90
N ILE A 56 -24.04 11.65 6.77
CA ILE A 56 -23.87 12.04 8.18
C ILE A 56 -22.78 11.20 8.84
N ALA A 57 -22.80 9.88 8.63
CA ALA A 57 -21.82 8.98 9.20
C ALA A 57 -20.38 9.23 8.69
N SER A 58 -20.21 9.74 7.46
CA SER A 58 -18.89 10.12 6.93
C SER A 58 -18.32 11.37 7.58
N LEU A 59 -19.18 12.27 8.09
CA LEU A 59 -18.79 13.48 8.80
C LEU A 59 -18.39 13.22 10.26
N ILE A 60 -18.67 12.03 10.81
CA ILE A 60 -18.26 11.63 12.16
C ILE A 60 -16.78 11.22 12.13
N ASN A 61 -15.90 12.21 12.01
CA ASN A 61 -14.45 12.07 12.05
C ASN A 61 -13.83 13.40 12.54
N PRO A 62 -12.58 13.43 13.05
CA PRO A 62 -11.94 14.65 13.57
C PRO A 62 -11.86 15.82 12.57
N TYR A 63 -11.86 15.53 11.27
CA TYR A 63 -11.75 16.52 10.19
C TYR A 63 -13.11 16.94 9.60
N GLY A 64 -14.20 16.29 10.00
CA GLY A 64 -15.55 16.55 9.51
C GLY A 64 -15.65 16.48 7.99
N TRP A 65 -16.14 17.56 7.38
CA TRP A 65 -16.32 17.65 5.92
C TRP A 65 -15.01 17.85 5.15
N HIS A 66 -13.97 18.40 5.79
CA HIS A 66 -12.68 18.66 5.14
C HIS A 66 -12.02 17.36 4.63
N LEU A 67 -12.34 16.22 5.27
CA LEU A 67 -11.88 14.91 4.82
C LEU A 67 -12.26 14.61 3.36
N HIS A 68 -13.39 15.13 2.87
CA HIS A 68 -13.81 14.91 1.50
C HIS A 68 -12.95 15.69 0.49
N PHE A 69 -12.35 16.80 0.89
CA PHE A 69 -11.45 17.59 0.05
C PHE A 69 -10.08 16.94 -0.10
N LEU A 70 -9.62 16.21 0.93
CA LEU A 70 -8.33 15.51 0.91
C LEU A 70 -8.17 14.58 -0.30
N THR A 71 -9.22 13.83 -0.66
CA THR A 71 -9.15 12.95 -1.85
C THR A 71 -8.96 13.76 -3.12
N PHE A 72 -9.66 14.90 -3.27
CA PHE A 72 -9.51 15.75 -4.45
C PHE A 72 -8.13 16.41 -4.50
N GLU A 73 -7.63 16.90 -3.37
CA GLU A 73 -6.29 17.49 -3.27
C GLU A 73 -5.22 16.47 -3.64
N MET A 74 -5.30 15.26 -3.11
CA MET A 74 -4.37 14.17 -3.42
C MET A 74 -4.40 13.81 -4.90
N MET A 75 -5.60 13.63 -5.47
CA MET A 75 -5.77 13.26 -6.87
C MET A 75 -5.39 14.38 -7.86
N SER A 76 -5.38 15.64 -7.40
CA SER A 76 -4.93 16.78 -8.21
C SER A 76 -3.40 16.87 -8.32
N GLN A 77 -2.67 16.23 -7.41
CA GLN A 77 -1.21 16.26 -7.38
C GLN A 77 -0.62 15.18 -8.29
N LYS A 78 -0.39 15.54 -9.57
CA LYS A 78 0.21 14.65 -10.57
C LYS A 78 1.47 13.94 -10.07
N TRP A 79 2.34 14.69 -9.38
CA TRP A 79 3.57 14.17 -8.82
C TRP A 79 3.33 12.95 -7.90
N LEU A 80 2.27 12.98 -7.08
CA LEU A 80 1.88 11.88 -6.20
C LEU A 80 1.29 10.71 -7.00
N THR A 81 0.32 11.00 -7.86
CA THR A 81 -0.45 9.96 -8.58
C THR A 81 0.42 9.15 -9.53
N GLU A 82 1.52 9.72 -10.03
CA GLU A 82 2.46 9.05 -10.94
C GLU A 82 3.58 8.25 -10.22
N ARG A 83 3.74 8.43 -8.91
CA ARG A 83 4.86 7.82 -8.15
C ARG A 83 4.40 6.82 -7.10
N ILE A 84 3.20 6.99 -6.55
CA ILE A 84 2.67 6.03 -5.59
C ILE A 84 2.17 4.81 -6.36
N ALA A 85 2.85 3.68 -6.17
CA ALA A 85 2.57 2.44 -6.92
C ALA A 85 1.11 1.98 -6.84
N GLU A 86 0.40 2.27 -5.74
CA GLU A 86 -1.01 1.91 -5.58
C GLU A 86 -1.98 2.77 -6.40
N MET A 87 -1.55 3.96 -6.82
CA MET A 87 -2.31 4.92 -7.64
C MET A 87 -2.07 4.72 -9.14
N LEU A 88 -1.09 3.90 -9.52
CA LEU A 88 -0.81 3.63 -10.92
C LEU A 88 -1.85 2.67 -11.52
N PRO A 89 -2.07 2.75 -12.84
CA PRO A 89 -2.81 1.73 -13.56
C PRO A 89 -2.19 0.35 -13.34
N PRO A 90 -3.00 -0.71 -13.25
CA PRO A 90 -2.48 -2.05 -13.11
C PRO A 90 -1.73 -2.49 -14.36
N ARG A 91 -0.60 -3.17 -14.16
CA ARG A 91 0.15 -3.76 -15.27
C ARG A 91 -0.55 -5.01 -15.81
N PHE A 92 -0.49 -5.26 -17.11
CA PHE A 92 -1.17 -6.41 -17.74
C PHE A 92 -0.70 -7.76 -17.22
N ASP A 93 0.60 -7.91 -16.96
CA ASP A 93 1.18 -9.11 -16.34
C ASP A 93 0.64 -9.36 -14.93
N PHE A 94 0.08 -8.33 -14.29
CA PHE A 94 -0.56 -8.44 -12.99
C PHE A 94 -2.06 -8.80 -13.08
N ILE A 95 -2.77 -8.36 -14.12
CA ILE A 95 -4.23 -8.53 -14.22
C ILE A 95 -4.71 -9.58 -15.22
N TRP A 96 -3.82 -10.39 -15.80
CA TRP A 96 -4.19 -11.35 -16.84
C TRP A 96 -5.26 -12.38 -16.45
N THR A 97 -5.43 -12.65 -15.15
CA THR A 97 -6.50 -13.54 -14.63
C THR A 97 -7.83 -12.83 -14.40
N LEU A 98 -7.85 -11.49 -14.25
CA LEU A 98 -9.07 -10.73 -14.00
C LEU A 98 -10.16 -10.92 -15.06
N PRO A 99 -9.85 -11.01 -16.38
CA PRO A 99 -10.88 -11.29 -17.38
C PRO A 99 -11.73 -12.54 -17.08
N LEU A 100 -11.17 -13.57 -16.43
CA LEU A 100 -11.90 -14.77 -16.04
C LEU A 100 -12.99 -14.51 -14.99
N LEU A 101 -12.84 -13.45 -14.19
CA LEU A 101 -13.85 -12.97 -13.25
C LEU A 101 -14.74 -11.90 -13.89
N LEU A 102 -14.13 -10.90 -14.54
CA LEU A 102 -14.80 -9.69 -15.01
C LEU A 102 -15.74 -9.94 -16.19
N ILE A 103 -15.39 -10.83 -17.13
CA ILE A 103 -16.26 -11.13 -18.28
C ILE A 103 -17.55 -11.84 -17.82
N PRO A 104 -17.50 -12.94 -17.02
CA PRO A 104 -18.70 -13.52 -16.44
C PRO A 104 -19.48 -12.54 -15.58
N ALA A 105 -18.79 -11.70 -14.79
CA ALA A 105 -19.45 -10.69 -13.96
C ALA A 105 -20.19 -9.65 -14.80
N LEU A 106 -19.59 -9.16 -15.88
CA LEU A 106 -20.21 -8.24 -16.83
C LEU A 106 -21.46 -8.87 -17.45
N CYS A 107 -21.37 -10.11 -17.92
CA CYS A 107 -22.53 -10.82 -18.44
C CYS A 107 -23.63 -10.99 -17.38
N GLY A 108 -23.25 -11.34 -16.14
CA GLY A 108 -24.16 -11.50 -15.03
C GLY A 108 -24.87 -10.20 -14.64
N VAL A 109 -24.13 -9.10 -14.50
CA VAL A 109 -24.68 -7.79 -14.09
C VAL A 109 -25.57 -7.18 -15.17
N LEU A 110 -25.22 -7.34 -16.46
CA LEU A 110 -26.06 -6.87 -17.56
C LEU A 110 -27.38 -7.65 -17.65
N ARG A 111 -27.35 -8.95 -17.35
CA ARG A 111 -28.53 -9.82 -17.44
C ARG A 111 -29.44 -9.73 -16.22
N THR A 112 -28.87 -9.61 -15.02
CA THR A 112 -29.61 -9.77 -13.76
C THR A 112 -29.53 -8.58 -12.81
N GLY A 113 -28.52 -7.72 -12.97
CA GLY A 113 -28.39 -6.50 -12.16
C GLY A 113 -29.37 -5.42 -12.63
N GLY A 114 -29.97 -4.71 -11.67
CA GLY A 114 -30.65 -3.43 -11.93
C GLY A 114 -29.66 -2.33 -12.32
N TRP A 115 -30.16 -1.15 -12.67
CA TRP A 115 -29.31 -0.05 -13.12
C TRP A 115 -28.26 0.37 -12.09
N GLY A 116 -28.58 0.33 -10.80
CA GLY A 116 -27.61 0.67 -9.73
C GLY A 116 -26.40 -0.25 -9.75
N ALA A 117 -26.65 -1.55 -9.89
CA ALA A 117 -25.59 -2.55 -9.96
C ALA A 117 -24.68 -2.38 -11.17
N ARG A 118 -25.26 -2.04 -12.32
CA ARG A 118 -24.52 -1.78 -13.57
C ARG A 118 -23.66 -0.53 -13.43
N LEU A 119 -24.23 0.57 -12.92
CA LEU A 119 -23.51 1.82 -12.70
C LEU A 119 -22.31 1.62 -11.76
N VAL A 120 -22.51 0.94 -10.63
CA VAL A 120 -21.43 0.63 -9.69
C VAL A 120 -20.38 -0.28 -10.35
N PHE A 121 -20.79 -1.28 -11.11
CA PHE A 121 -19.86 -2.16 -11.82
C PHE A 121 -18.97 -1.39 -12.79
N PHE A 122 -19.55 -0.54 -13.64
CA PHE A 122 -18.78 0.27 -14.59
C PHE A 122 -17.90 1.31 -13.91
N PHE A 123 -18.39 1.93 -12.83
CA PHE A 123 -17.60 2.85 -12.03
C PHE A 123 -16.37 2.16 -11.40
N LEU A 124 -16.57 1.01 -10.75
CA LEU A 124 -15.46 0.25 -10.14
C LEU A 124 -14.54 -0.36 -11.20
N LEU A 125 -15.06 -0.72 -12.37
CA LEU A 125 -14.24 -1.19 -13.49
C LEU A 125 -13.32 -0.07 -13.97
N TRP A 126 -13.85 1.12 -14.19
CA TRP A 126 -13.06 2.29 -14.53
C TRP A 126 -12.03 2.59 -13.45
N GLN A 127 -12.45 2.65 -12.17
CA GLN A 127 -11.54 2.89 -11.05
C GLN A 127 -10.42 1.85 -10.94
N GLY A 128 -10.73 0.56 -11.12
CA GLY A 128 -9.77 -0.54 -11.03
C GLY A 128 -8.77 -0.57 -12.19
N VAL A 129 -9.19 -0.15 -13.39
CA VAL A 129 -8.28 0.00 -14.55
C VAL A 129 -7.46 1.28 -14.44
N SER A 130 -7.96 2.32 -13.77
CA SER A 130 -7.19 3.55 -13.54
C SER A 130 -6.20 3.43 -12.37
N HIS A 131 -6.54 2.70 -11.30
CA HIS A 131 -5.72 2.61 -10.09
C HIS A 131 -5.77 1.19 -9.50
N VAL A 132 -4.60 0.56 -9.35
CA VAL A 132 -4.49 -0.85 -8.91
C VAL A 132 -5.13 -1.11 -7.55
N ARG A 133 -5.12 -0.12 -6.64
CA ARG A 133 -5.75 -0.23 -5.30
C ARG A 133 -7.26 -0.46 -5.32
N HIS A 134 -7.95 -0.18 -6.43
CA HIS A 134 -9.40 -0.38 -6.54
C HIS A 134 -9.80 -1.75 -7.07
N LEU A 135 -8.84 -2.56 -7.55
CA LEU A 135 -9.11 -3.91 -8.03
C LEU A 135 -9.75 -4.83 -6.99
N PRO A 136 -9.37 -4.82 -5.70
CA PRO A 136 -10.05 -5.63 -4.69
C PRO A 136 -11.54 -5.28 -4.56
N LEU A 137 -11.91 -4.00 -4.59
CA LEU A 137 -13.30 -3.56 -4.51
C LEU A 137 -14.09 -3.99 -5.76
N LEU A 138 -13.49 -3.84 -6.94
CA LEU A 138 -14.07 -4.35 -8.18
C LEU A 138 -14.30 -5.87 -8.11
N SER A 139 -13.31 -6.64 -7.63
CA SER A 139 -13.42 -8.10 -7.52
C SER A 139 -14.52 -8.52 -6.53
N ILE A 140 -14.63 -7.84 -5.38
CA ILE A 140 -15.72 -8.08 -4.41
C ILE A 140 -17.08 -7.83 -5.06
N TRP A 141 -17.22 -6.74 -5.81
CA TRP A 141 -18.48 -6.42 -6.51
C TRP A 141 -18.78 -7.38 -7.66
N ALA A 142 -17.76 -7.79 -8.41
CA ALA A 142 -17.87 -8.66 -9.58
C ALA A 142 -18.22 -10.11 -9.22
N ALA A 143 -17.69 -10.62 -8.10
CA ALA A 143 -17.85 -12.00 -7.65
C ALA A 143 -19.30 -12.53 -7.64
N PRO A 144 -20.28 -11.85 -7.02
CA PRO A 144 -21.67 -12.33 -7.02
C PRO A 144 -22.28 -12.41 -8.43
N TYR A 145 -22.00 -11.44 -9.31
CA TYR A 145 -22.54 -11.45 -10.67
C TYR A 145 -21.90 -12.54 -11.54
N ALA A 146 -20.60 -12.78 -11.36
CA ALA A 146 -19.94 -13.91 -12.00
C ALA A 146 -20.56 -15.24 -11.53
N ALA A 147 -20.81 -15.37 -10.22
CA ALA A 147 -21.45 -16.55 -9.66
C ALA A 147 -22.85 -16.80 -10.24
N VAL A 148 -23.67 -15.74 -10.44
CA VAL A 148 -24.98 -15.84 -11.07
C VAL A 148 -24.87 -16.31 -12.53
N PHE A 149 -23.92 -15.76 -13.30
CA PHE A 149 -23.66 -16.20 -14.66
C PHE A 149 -23.30 -17.69 -14.72
N PHE A 150 -22.40 -18.13 -13.84
CA PHE A 150 -22.02 -19.54 -13.74
C PHE A 150 -23.20 -20.41 -13.29
N ALA A 151 -23.97 -20.01 -12.28
CA ALA A 151 -25.11 -20.77 -11.78
C ALA A 151 -26.14 -21.05 -12.87
N GLN A 152 -26.48 -20.05 -13.69
CA GLN A 152 -27.44 -20.17 -14.78
C GLN A 152 -26.93 -21.08 -15.91
N LYS A 153 -25.63 -21.02 -16.22
CA LYS A 153 -25.04 -21.80 -17.32
C LYS A 153 -24.67 -23.23 -16.90
N PHE A 154 -24.47 -23.45 -15.61
CA PHE A 154 -24.01 -24.72 -15.04
C PHE A 154 -25.01 -25.31 -14.03
N HIS A 155 -26.33 -25.19 -14.25
CA HIS A 155 -27.39 -25.77 -13.40
C HIS A 155 -27.18 -27.27 -13.04
N ARG A 156 -26.39 -28.00 -13.84
CA ARG A 156 -25.66 -29.22 -13.46
C ARG A 156 -24.27 -29.12 -14.06
N PRO A 157 -23.22 -28.70 -13.33
CA PRO A 157 -21.91 -28.59 -13.93
C PRO A 157 -21.47 -30.00 -14.29
N ASN A 158 -21.11 -30.25 -15.55
CA ASN A 158 -20.44 -31.50 -15.90
C ASN A 158 -19.16 -31.57 -15.06
N ARG A 159 -18.83 -32.72 -14.45
CA ARG A 159 -17.73 -32.84 -13.47
C ARG A 159 -16.41 -32.20 -13.96
N ILE A 160 -16.19 -32.24 -15.28
CA ILE A 160 -15.05 -31.65 -15.99
C ILE A 160 -14.99 -30.12 -15.89
N ALA A 161 -16.12 -29.41 -15.89
CA ALA A 161 -16.18 -27.95 -15.76
C ALA A 161 -15.90 -27.49 -14.33
N LEU A 162 -16.38 -28.23 -13.33
CA LEU A 162 -16.04 -28.03 -11.91
C LEU A 162 -14.55 -28.27 -11.65
N ILE A 163 -13.99 -29.31 -12.28
CA ILE A 163 -12.57 -29.61 -12.26
C ILE A 163 -11.78 -28.43 -12.87
N GLY A 164 -12.12 -27.96 -14.08
CA GLY A 164 -11.42 -26.83 -14.70
C GLY A 164 -11.48 -25.53 -13.89
N LEU A 165 -12.64 -25.20 -13.32
CA LEU A 165 -12.85 -23.97 -12.52
C LEU A 165 -12.28 -24.04 -11.10
N GLY A 166 -12.13 -25.22 -10.50
CA GLY A 166 -11.46 -25.40 -9.20
C GLY A 166 -9.95 -25.60 -9.32
N VAL A 167 -9.50 -26.22 -10.43
CA VAL A 167 -8.09 -26.48 -10.72
C VAL A 167 -7.34 -25.22 -11.11
N LEU A 168 -7.92 -24.32 -11.93
CA LEU A 168 -7.23 -23.09 -12.34
C LEU A 168 -6.86 -22.17 -11.15
N PRO A 169 -7.76 -21.91 -10.18
CA PRO A 169 -7.44 -21.11 -9.00
C PRO A 169 -6.52 -21.87 -8.05
N ALA A 170 -6.65 -23.20 -7.92
CA ALA A 170 -5.73 -24.01 -7.13
C ALA A 170 -4.31 -24.03 -7.72
N ILE A 171 -4.16 -24.09 -9.05
CA ILE A 171 -2.87 -23.95 -9.76
C ILE A 171 -2.27 -22.57 -9.51
N VAL A 172 -3.07 -21.50 -9.60
CA VAL A 172 -2.63 -20.12 -9.36
C VAL A 172 -2.28 -19.90 -7.87
N TRP A 173 -3.06 -20.47 -6.95
CA TRP A 173 -2.82 -20.44 -5.51
C TRP A 173 -1.57 -21.27 -5.12
N LEU A 174 -1.35 -22.43 -5.74
CA LEU A 174 -0.15 -23.25 -5.49
C LEU A 174 1.14 -22.61 -6.02
N ASN A 175 1.10 -21.93 -7.16
CA ASN A 175 2.24 -21.15 -7.65
C ASN A 175 2.64 -20.01 -6.69
N SER A 176 1.71 -19.56 -5.84
CA SER A 176 1.93 -18.49 -4.87
C SER A 176 2.42 -18.97 -3.50
N LEU A 177 2.25 -20.27 -3.18
CA LEU A 177 2.66 -20.87 -1.90
C LEU A 177 4.15 -21.23 -1.84
N PHE A 178 4.87 -21.18 -2.96
CA PHE A 178 6.30 -21.47 -3.01
C PHE A 178 7.16 -20.26 -3.47
N PRO A 179 7.16 -19.08 -2.80
CA PRO A 179 8.08 -17.99 -3.14
C PRO A 179 9.50 -18.23 -2.58
N VAL A 180 9.67 -19.14 -1.61
CA VAL A 180 10.94 -19.43 -0.95
C VAL A 180 11.12 -20.94 -0.86
N PHE A 181 11.48 -21.57 -1.98
CA PHE A 181 12.01 -22.93 -1.99
C PHE A 181 13.36 -22.89 -2.71
N PRO A 182 14.38 -23.65 -2.26
CA PRO A 182 15.75 -23.49 -2.74
C PRO A 182 15.77 -23.56 -4.27
N HIS A 183 16.28 -22.50 -4.90
CA HIS A 183 16.23 -22.26 -6.35
C HIS A 183 16.78 -23.43 -7.21
N SER A 184 17.51 -24.39 -6.63
CA SER A 184 18.15 -25.51 -7.33
C SER A 184 17.22 -26.69 -7.68
N LEU A 185 16.18 -26.98 -6.90
CA LEU A 185 15.30 -28.15 -7.15
C LEU A 185 14.15 -27.87 -8.12
N LEU A 186 13.70 -26.61 -8.21
CA LEU A 186 12.60 -26.19 -9.09
C LEU A 186 13.05 -25.59 -10.42
N ALA A 187 14.35 -25.52 -10.73
CA ALA A 187 14.82 -25.21 -12.09
C ALA A 187 14.43 -26.31 -13.09
N ASN A 188 14.17 -27.53 -12.58
CA ASN A 188 13.68 -28.63 -13.38
C ASN A 188 12.16 -28.52 -13.58
N GLY A 189 11.76 -28.03 -14.77
CA GLY A 189 10.35 -27.87 -15.12
C GLY A 189 9.53 -29.14 -14.92
N LEU A 190 10.13 -30.31 -15.10
CA LEU A 190 9.45 -31.61 -14.94
C LEU A 190 8.88 -31.77 -13.52
N PHE A 191 9.67 -31.43 -12.49
CA PHE A 191 9.25 -31.57 -11.09
C PHE A 191 8.13 -30.58 -10.71
N ARG A 192 8.21 -29.32 -11.21
CA ARG A 192 7.13 -28.32 -11.07
C ARG A 192 5.82 -28.87 -11.60
N TYR A 193 5.83 -29.43 -12.81
CA TYR A 193 4.63 -29.97 -13.43
C TYR A 193 4.15 -31.25 -12.75
N SER A 194 5.03 -32.10 -12.21
CA SER A 194 4.64 -33.31 -11.46
C SER A 194 3.93 -33.00 -10.15
N VAL A 195 4.41 -32.03 -9.37
CA VAL A 195 3.76 -31.59 -8.12
C VAL A 195 2.43 -30.91 -8.41
N LEU A 196 2.38 -30.05 -9.43
CA LEU A 196 1.13 -29.47 -9.93
C LEU A 196 0.14 -30.58 -10.31
N PHE A 197 0.59 -31.59 -11.05
CA PHE A 197 -0.23 -32.70 -11.52
C PHE A 197 -0.83 -33.53 -10.37
N VAL A 198 -0.03 -33.88 -9.36
CA VAL A 198 -0.51 -34.62 -8.18
C VAL A 198 -1.53 -33.81 -7.38
N LEU A 199 -1.31 -32.50 -7.23
CA LEU A 199 -2.23 -31.63 -6.48
C LEU A 199 -3.50 -31.29 -7.27
N ILE A 200 -3.41 -31.22 -8.59
CA ILE A 200 -4.56 -31.19 -9.50
C ILE A 200 -5.38 -32.48 -9.32
N LEU A 201 -4.74 -33.65 -9.29
CA LEU A 201 -5.43 -34.92 -9.06
C LEU A 201 -6.10 -35.01 -7.68
N LEU A 202 -5.47 -34.48 -6.63
CA LEU A 202 -6.05 -34.41 -5.29
C LEU A 202 -7.21 -33.39 -5.21
N SER A 203 -7.10 -32.25 -5.89
CA SER A 203 -8.17 -31.25 -6.00
C SER A 203 -9.36 -31.81 -6.79
N ILE A 204 -9.09 -32.52 -7.88
CA ILE A 204 -10.07 -33.29 -8.64
C ILE A 204 -10.76 -34.33 -7.74
N GLY A 205 -10.00 -35.07 -6.94
CA GLY A 205 -10.53 -36.03 -5.97
C GLY A 205 -11.46 -35.41 -4.92
N ALA A 206 -11.11 -34.23 -4.39
CA ALA A 206 -11.92 -33.49 -3.43
C ALA A 206 -13.19 -32.87 -4.06
N ILE A 207 -13.11 -32.40 -5.31
CA ILE A 207 -14.23 -31.87 -6.11
C ILE A 207 -15.22 -32.98 -6.49
N VAL A 208 -14.72 -34.19 -6.78
CA VAL A 208 -15.55 -35.34 -7.16
C VAL A 208 -16.40 -35.85 -5.99
N ASN A 209 -15.96 -35.66 -4.74
CA ASN A 209 -16.61 -36.30 -3.58
C ASN A 209 -17.33 -35.33 -2.60
N SER A 210 -17.11 -34.01 -2.67
CA SER A 210 -17.68 -33.09 -1.67
C SER A 210 -18.94 -32.35 -2.15
N LYS A 211 -20.03 -32.41 -1.35
CA LYS A 211 -21.25 -31.62 -1.56
C LYS A 211 -21.00 -30.10 -1.51
N ILE A 212 -19.88 -29.69 -0.90
CA ILE A 212 -19.49 -28.30 -0.63
C ILE A 212 -19.13 -27.55 -1.93
N PHE A 213 -18.45 -28.18 -2.89
CA PHE A 213 -18.00 -27.50 -4.12
C PHE A 213 -19.03 -27.44 -5.26
N ARG A 214 -20.27 -27.91 -5.03
CA ARG A 214 -21.38 -27.68 -5.97
C ARG A 214 -21.91 -26.25 -5.94
N ASN A 215 -21.45 -25.43 -4.99
CA ASN A 215 -21.92 -24.06 -4.85
C ASN A 215 -21.06 -23.10 -5.71
N PRO A 216 -21.59 -22.56 -6.82
CA PRO A 216 -20.86 -21.62 -7.69
C PRO A 216 -20.41 -20.35 -6.95
N PHE A 217 -21.07 -19.99 -5.83
CA PHE A 217 -20.63 -18.93 -4.94
C PHE A 217 -19.27 -19.22 -4.32
N LEU A 218 -19.05 -20.46 -3.83
CA LEU A 218 -17.77 -20.85 -3.22
C LEU A 218 -16.63 -20.89 -4.24
N ILE A 219 -16.92 -21.22 -5.50
CA ILE A 219 -15.95 -21.17 -6.60
C ILE A 219 -15.55 -19.72 -6.89
N ALA A 220 -16.53 -18.82 -7.04
CA ALA A 220 -16.28 -17.40 -7.26
C ALA A 220 -15.53 -16.76 -6.09
N CYS A 221 -15.90 -17.10 -4.85
CA CYS A 221 -15.18 -16.67 -3.65
C CYS A 221 -13.76 -17.24 -3.61
N SER A 222 -13.52 -18.48 -4.01
CA SER A 222 -12.18 -19.06 -4.04
C SER A 222 -11.29 -18.42 -5.11
N ILE A 223 -11.85 -18.05 -6.26
CA ILE A 223 -11.15 -17.27 -7.29
C ILE A 223 -10.80 -15.87 -6.77
N ALA A 224 -11.77 -15.20 -6.13
CA ALA A 224 -11.58 -13.87 -5.57
C ALA A 224 -10.59 -13.85 -4.39
N ILE A 225 -10.68 -14.83 -3.47
CA ILE A 225 -9.74 -15.02 -2.36
C ILE A 225 -8.37 -15.41 -2.91
N GLY A 226 -8.29 -16.31 -3.88
CA GLY A 226 -7.05 -16.63 -4.58
C GLY A 226 -6.41 -15.36 -5.15
N TYR A 227 -7.17 -14.53 -5.84
CA TYR A 227 -6.67 -13.24 -6.34
C TYR A 227 -6.17 -12.29 -5.24
N VAL A 228 -6.94 -12.13 -4.16
CA VAL A 228 -6.60 -11.21 -3.04
C VAL A 228 -5.41 -11.72 -2.21
N VAL A 229 -5.28 -13.03 -2.02
CA VAL A 229 -4.23 -13.66 -1.19
C VAL A 229 -2.94 -13.87 -1.98
N VAL A 230 -3.02 -14.18 -3.28
CA VAL A 230 -1.85 -14.31 -4.17
C VAL A 230 -1.25 -12.94 -4.53
N TYR A 231 -2.04 -11.88 -4.42
CA TYR A 231 -1.55 -10.52 -4.60
C TYR A 231 -1.08 -9.89 -3.28
N PRO A 232 0.17 -10.17 -2.86
CA PRO A 232 1.34 -9.90 -3.70
C PRO A 232 2.52 -10.88 -3.52
N GLY A 233 3.29 -11.04 -4.60
CA GLY A 233 4.49 -11.88 -4.70
C GLY A 233 5.66 -11.48 -3.80
N ASN A 234 5.47 -11.62 -2.49
CA ASN A 234 6.43 -11.73 -1.39
C ASN A 234 5.74 -11.70 0.00
N ARG A 235 4.41 -11.53 0.09
CA ARG A 235 3.73 -11.44 1.40
C ARG A 235 3.29 -12.75 2.04
N PRO A 236 3.10 -13.91 1.40
CA PRO A 236 2.77 -15.12 2.17
C PRO A 236 3.83 -15.43 3.25
N PRO A 237 5.14 -15.35 2.97
CA PRO A 237 6.17 -15.45 4.00
C PRO A 237 6.07 -14.34 5.05
N GLN A 238 5.87 -13.08 4.66
CA GLN A 238 5.75 -11.95 5.60
C GLN A 238 4.49 -12.03 6.47
N PHE A 239 3.38 -12.52 5.92
CA PHE A 239 2.10 -12.72 6.61
C PHE A 239 2.19 -13.89 7.58
N LEU A 240 2.80 -15.01 7.18
CA LEU A 240 3.09 -16.13 8.07
C LEU A 240 4.06 -15.73 9.19
N LYS A 241 5.08 -14.92 8.87
CA LYS A 241 5.96 -14.31 9.87
C LYS A 241 5.16 -13.44 10.85
N ALA A 242 4.29 -12.55 10.37
CA ALA A 242 3.42 -11.74 11.22
C ALA A 242 2.48 -12.58 12.12
N LEU A 243 1.91 -13.67 11.59
CA LEU A 243 1.08 -14.61 12.37
C LEU A 243 1.88 -15.36 13.44
N HIS A 244 3.17 -15.60 13.21
CA HIS A 244 4.09 -16.15 14.19
C HIS A 244 4.66 -15.07 15.15
N GLY A 245 4.13 -13.85 15.11
CA GLY A 245 4.65 -12.72 15.89
C GLY A 245 5.98 -12.17 15.39
N ILE A 246 6.51 -12.69 14.29
CA ILE A 246 7.68 -12.20 13.57
C ILE A 246 7.20 -11.10 12.61
N SER A 247 6.64 -10.01 13.13
CA SER A 247 6.21 -8.89 12.28
C SER A 247 7.34 -7.91 11.98
N TRP A 248 8.50 -8.09 12.61
CA TRP A 248 9.61 -7.16 12.60
C TRP A 248 10.90 -7.86 12.18
N GLU A 249 11.42 -7.48 11.02
CA GLU A 249 12.81 -7.71 10.65
C GLU A 249 13.53 -6.39 10.85
N GLY A 250 14.21 -6.24 11.99
CA GLY A 250 15.05 -5.07 12.29
C GLY A 250 16.18 -4.82 11.30
N GLU A 251 16.35 -5.71 10.31
CA GLU A 251 17.42 -5.72 9.32
C GLU A 251 17.33 -4.58 8.28
N ASN A 252 16.22 -3.84 8.22
CA ASN A 252 16.02 -2.74 7.25
C ASN A 252 15.88 -1.35 7.88
N TYR A 253 16.05 -1.23 9.20
CA TYR A 253 15.79 -0.01 9.94
C TYR A 253 16.96 0.31 10.88
N PRO A 254 17.26 1.59 11.16
CA PRO A 254 18.41 2.01 11.97
C PRO A 254 18.19 1.75 13.48
N ASN A 255 17.85 0.52 13.88
CA ASN A 255 17.37 0.20 15.23
C ASN A 255 18.40 0.57 16.31
N ARG A 256 19.69 0.25 16.12
CA ARG A 256 20.71 0.58 17.15
C ARG A 256 20.94 2.08 17.26
N LEU A 257 20.79 2.83 16.16
CA LEU A 257 20.87 4.29 16.20
C LEU A 257 19.69 4.89 16.97
N ILE A 258 18.49 4.31 16.83
CA ILE A 258 17.32 4.72 17.62
C ILE A 258 17.49 4.35 19.10
N ASP A 259 17.95 3.12 19.39
CA ASP A 259 18.25 2.70 20.76
C ASP A 259 19.26 3.65 21.42
N LEU A 260 20.26 4.13 20.67
CA LEU A 260 21.25 5.09 21.16
C LEU A 260 20.63 6.45 21.52
N ILE A 261 19.72 6.96 20.69
CA ILE A 261 18.98 8.20 20.97
C ILE A 261 18.20 8.06 22.28
N GLU A 262 17.56 6.91 22.49
CA GLU A 262 16.76 6.66 23.69
C GLU A 262 17.63 6.45 24.94
N GLU A 263 18.68 5.63 24.85
CA GLU A 263 19.55 5.25 25.98
C GLU A 263 20.36 6.43 26.52
N TYR A 264 20.91 7.26 25.62
CA TYR A 264 21.76 8.40 25.99
C TYR A 264 21.02 9.73 26.07
N ASP A 265 19.69 9.70 25.90
CA ASP A 265 18.83 10.88 25.93
C ASP A 265 19.37 12.00 25.02
N ILE A 266 19.69 11.64 23.77
CA ILE A 266 20.35 12.55 22.84
C ILE A 266 19.43 13.75 22.57
N PRO A 267 19.87 14.99 22.82
CA PRO A 267 19.03 16.17 22.69
C PRO A 267 18.73 16.48 21.22
N GLY A 268 17.47 16.81 20.94
CA GLY A 268 17.04 17.31 19.64
C GLY A 268 15.53 17.26 19.46
N GLU A 269 14.96 18.33 18.91
CA GLU A 269 13.51 18.43 18.73
C GLU A 269 13.10 18.00 17.32
N ILE A 270 13.91 18.32 16.30
CA ILE A 270 13.58 18.06 14.90
C ILE A 270 14.59 17.11 14.27
N LEU A 271 14.09 15.97 13.78
CA LEU A 271 14.88 14.91 13.15
C LEU A 271 14.61 14.85 11.64
N LEU A 272 15.68 15.02 10.85
CA LEU A 272 15.67 14.74 9.42
C LEU A 272 15.91 13.26 9.15
N ASN A 273 15.09 12.67 8.29
CA ASN A 273 15.25 11.31 7.79
C ASN A 273 14.65 11.17 6.39
N ARG A 274 15.01 10.08 5.70
CA ARG A 274 14.30 9.66 4.49
C ARG A 274 13.01 8.92 4.79
N GLU A 275 12.14 8.84 3.79
CA GLU A 275 10.77 8.35 3.96
C GLU A 275 10.68 6.84 4.18
N ASN A 276 11.64 6.09 3.64
CA ASN A 276 11.61 4.62 3.63
C ASN A 276 11.54 4.00 5.02
N TYR A 277 12.06 4.69 6.04
CA TYR A 277 12.08 4.26 7.45
C TYR A 277 11.43 5.27 8.39
N SER A 278 10.78 6.31 7.85
CA SER A 278 10.07 7.32 8.63
C SER A 278 9.00 6.73 9.55
N GLY A 279 8.19 5.79 9.07
CA GLY A 279 7.14 5.15 9.87
C GLY A 279 7.68 4.41 11.09
N TYR A 280 8.88 3.82 10.97
CA TYR A 280 9.55 3.16 12.08
C TYR A 280 10.07 4.16 13.12
N ILE A 281 10.66 5.28 12.66
CA ILE A 281 11.09 6.37 13.55
C ILE A 281 9.87 6.98 14.27
N ILE A 282 8.77 7.21 13.56
CA ILE A 282 7.53 7.73 14.14
C ILE A 282 7.04 6.81 15.26
N TRP A 283 7.00 5.50 14.99
CA TRP A 283 6.55 4.53 15.98
C TRP A 283 7.45 4.48 17.24
N ARG A 284 8.76 4.69 17.09
CA ARG A 284 9.70 4.63 18.22
C ARG A 284 9.82 5.94 19.00
N LEU A 285 9.83 7.08 18.32
CA LEU A 285 10.27 8.34 18.93
C LEU A 285 9.23 9.47 18.92
N VAL A 286 8.14 9.35 18.16
CA VAL A 286 7.20 10.47 17.93
C VAL A 286 5.87 10.23 18.65
N PRO A 287 5.27 11.26 19.27
CA PRO A 287 5.77 12.64 19.44
C PRO A 287 6.62 12.88 20.69
N GLU A 288 6.81 11.88 21.54
CA GLU A 288 7.31 12.08 22.90
C GLU A 288 8.79 12.46 22.97
N ARG A 289 9.60 12.07 21.97
CA ARG A 289 11.05 12.32 21.94
C ARG A 289 11.44 13.34 20.87
N VAL A 290 10.95 13.17 19.64
CA VAL A 290 11.33 14.02 18.50
C VAL A 290 10.15 14.28 17.57
N ARG A 291 10.26 15.29 16.71
CA ARG A 291 9.43 15.48 15.53
C ARG A 291 10.21 15.06 14.29
N THR A 292 9.62 14.22 13.44
CA THR A 292 10.24 13.80 12.17
C THR A 292 9.92 14.77 11.04
N PHE A 293 10.88 15.00 10.15
CA PHE A 293 10.69 15.83 8.96
C PHE A 293 9.83 15.17 7.89
N THR A 294 10.04 13.87 7.65
CA THR A 294 9.34 13.15 6.56
C THR A 294 8.51 12.00 7.05
N CYS A 295 7.46 11.69 6.29
CA CYS A 295 6.65 10.49 6.44
C CYS A 295 6.53 9.75 5.10
N SER A 296 6.32 8.43 5.12
CA SER A 296 5.97 7.63 3.94
C SER A 296 4.51 7.84 3.50
N ARG A 297 3.71 8.54 4.30
CA ARG A 297 2.31 8.92 4.01
C ARG A 297 2.24 10.22 3.22
N PHE A 298 2.70 10.15 1.96
CA PHE A 298 2.63 11.27 1.02
C PHE A 298 1.21 11.76 0.75
N ASP A 299 0.22 10.89 0.96
CA ASP A 299 -1.21 11.22 0.89
C ASP A 299 -1.66 12.26 1.93
N LEU A 300 -0.91 12.42 3.03
CA LEU A 300 -1.22 13.39 4.09
C LEU A 300 -0.40 14.68 3.98
N GLN A 301 0.88 14.58 3.62
CA GLN A 301 1.81 15.72 3.60
C GLN A 301 1.92 16.41 2.23
N GLY A 302 1.40 15.79 1.16
CA GLY A 302 1.53 16.29 -0.21
C GLY A 302 2.93 16.09 -0.80
N SER A 303 3.17 16.71 -1.97
CA SER A 303 4.45 16.61 -2.69
C SER A 303 5.55 17.56 -2.19
N LEU A 304 5.20 18.65 -1.52
CA LEU A 304 6.15 19.71 -1.17
C LEU A 304 7.26 19.24 -0.21
N PRO A 305 6.96 18.55 0.91
CA PRO A 305 8.02 18.08 1.82
C PRO A 305 9.03 17.14 1.15
N ARG A 306 8.58 16.33 0.18
CA ARG A 306 9.48 15.52 -0.63
C ARG A 306 10.40 16.38 -1.48
N MET A 307 9.87 17.37 -2.18
CA MET A 307 10.67 18.24 -3.05
C MET A 307 11.70 19.02 -2.25
N GLU A 308 11.33 19.46 -1.05
CA GLU A 308 12.25 20.08 -0.10
C GLU A 308 13.30 19.09 0.42
N LEU A 309 12.92 17.84 0.70
CA LEU A 309 13.88 16.78 1.02
C LEU A 309 14.87 16.56 -0.13
N GLU A 310 14.41 16.48 -1.38
CA GLU A 310 15.30 16.33 -2.54
C GLU A 310 16.27 17.51 -2.66
N SER A 311 15.78 18.74 -2.49
CA SER A 311 16.63 19.93 -2.46
C SER A 311 17.74 19.79 -1.42
N MET A 312 17.41 19.30 -0.21
CA MET A 312 18.38 19.07 0.86
C MET A 312 19.33 17.91 0.59
N LEU A 313 18.85 16.75 0.17
CA LEU A 313 19.67 15.57 -0.12
C LEU A 313 20.72 15.86 -1.20
N TRP A 314 20.32 16.58 -2.25
CA TRP A 314 21.17 16.90 -3.38
C TRP A 314 21.92 18.23 -3.24
N CYS A 315 21.78 18.92 -2.10
CA CYS A 315 22.40 20.22 -1.83
C CYS A 315 22.15 21.23 -2.97
N ALA A 316 20.91 21.33 -3.45
CA ALA A 316 20.55 22.21 -4.56
C ALA A 316 20.87 23.69 -4.23
N PRO A 317 21.86 24.30 -4.90
CA PRO A 317 22.47 25.55 -4.44
C PRO A 317 21.55 26.76 -4.56
N GLU A 318 20.66 26.74 -5.56
CA GLU A 318 19.73 27.83 -5.85
C GLU A 318 18.29 27.31 -5.79
N PRO A 319 17.30 28.18 -5.50
CA PRO A 319 15.90 27.83 -5.64
C PRO A 319 15.58 27.35 -7.06
N TRP A 320 14.82 26.28 -7.17
CA TRP A 320 14.46 25.68 -8.46
C TRP A 320 12.95 25.55 -8.59
N LYS A 321 12.44 25.54 -9.82
CA LYS A 321 11.01 25.44 -10.08
C LYS A 321 10.65 24.02 -10.48
N ASP A 322 9.73 23.40 -9.77
CA ASP A 322 9.20 22.09 -10.14
C ASP A 322 8.35 22.22 -11.41
N GLU A 323 8.70 21.45 -12.43
CA GLU A 323 8.04 21.52 -13.75
C GLU A 323 6.58 21.06 -13.70
N VAL A 324 6.25 20.15 -12.77
CA VAL A 324 4.92 19.54 -12.68
C VAL A 324 3.94 20.42 -11.91
N SER A 325 4.34 20.94 -10.75
CA SER A 325 3.51 21.76 -9.88
C SER A 325 3.67 23.26 -10.12
N GLY A 326 4.72 23.68 -10.83
CA GLY A 326 5.06 25.09 -11.03
C GLY A 326 5.52 25.81 -9.76
N ARG A 327 5.70 25.08 -8.64
CA ARG A 327 6.12 25.64 -7.36
C ARG A 327 7.62 25.91 -7.36
N THR A 328 8.02 27.03 -6.76
CA THR A 328 9.43 27.30 -6.46
C THR A 328 9.81 26.61 -5.16
N ILE A 329 10.82 25.75 -5.24
CA ILE A 329 11.42 25.03 -4.12
C ILE A 329 12.65 25.82 -3.67
N PRO A 330 12.78 26.17 -2.38
CA PRO A 330 13.94 26.91 -1.88
C PRO A 330 15.25 26.14 -2.03
N SER A 331 16.36 26.88 -1.96
CA SER A 331 17.70 26.29 -1.91
C SER A 331 17.84 25.39 -0.68
N TRP A 332 18.76 24.44 -0.73
CA TRP A 332 18.99 23.55 0.40
C TRP A 332 19.39 24.30 1.66
N ARG A 333 20.19 25.36 1.55
CA ARG A 333 20.63 26.18 2.69
C ARG A 333 19.48 26.95 3.31
N ASP A 334 18.57 27.50 2.51
CA ASP A 334 17.40 28.18 3.06
C ASP A 334 16.50 27.22 3.85
N LEU A 335 16.33 26.00 3.36
CA LEU A 335 15.59 24.97 4.07
C LEU A 335 16.31 24.54 5.36
N TRP A 336 17.62 24.32 5.27
CA TRP A 336 18.45 23.79 6.33
C TRP A 336 18.68 24.79 7.47
N ASP A 337 19.12 26.00 7.11
CA ASP A 337 19.60 27.02 8.04
C ASP A 337 18.51 27.99 8.49
N ASN A 338 17.47 28.24 7.67
CA ASN A 338 16.48 29.29 7.93
C ASN A 338 15.07 28.77 8.23
N LYS A 339 14.70 27.58 7.72
CA LYS A 339 13.32 27.07 7.83
C LYS A 339 13.16 26.00 8.90
N TYR A 340 13.96 24.93 8.84
CA TYR A 340 13.70 23.73 9.63
C TYR A 340 14.63 23.53 10.83
N HIS A 341 15.84 24.08 10.80
CA HIS A 341 16.79 24.05 11.92
C HIS A 341 16.95 22.65 12.56
N PHE A 342 17.23 21.62 11.77
CA PHE A 342 17.32 20.23 12.25
C PHE A 342 18.32 20.04 13.39
N ASP A 343 17.98 19.27 14.42
CA ASP A 343 18.91 18.94 15.51
C ASP A 343 19.56 17.58 15.28
N LEU A 344 18.77 16.66 14.72
CA LEU A 344 19.15 15.28 14.46
C LEU A 344 19.02 14.99 12.98
N VAL A 345 19.93 14.20 12.44
CA VAL A 345 19.85 13.68 11.07
C VAL A 345 20.19 12.20 11.09
N ILE A 346 19.25 11.38 10.65
CA ILE A 346 19.51 9.99 10.30
C ILE A 346 19.47 9.89 8.79
N LEU A 347 20.59 9.49 8.20
CA LEU A 347 20.70 9.32 6.77
C LEU A 347 21.33 7.96 6.47
N GLU A 348 20.97 7.37 5.35
CA GLU A 348 21.59 6.17 4.80
C GLU A 348 22.48 6.48 3.60
N LYS A 349 23.51 5.66 3.43
CA LYS A 349 24.40 5.62 2.27
C LYS A 349 24.47 4.18 1.79
N TYR A 350 24.35 3.96 0.50
CA TYR A 350 24.50 2.67 -0.17
C TYR A 350 24.97 2.89 -1.61
N SER A 351 25.56 1.88 -2.24
CA SER A 351 25.81 1.89 -3.69
C SER A 351 24.60 1.27 -4.41
N ASP A 352 23.98 2.04 -5.30
CA ASP A 352 23.01 1.52 -6.24
C ASP A 352 23.68 1.33 -7.60
N ARG A 353 23.24 0.35 -8.39
CA ARG A 353 23.66 0.20 -9.80
C ARG A 353 23.34 1.45 -10.64
N PHE A 354 22.37 2.25 -10.20
CA PHE A 354 21.92 3.47 -10.87
C PHE A 354 22.40 4.77 -10.21
N GLU A 355 22.84 4.72 -8.95
CA GLU A 355 23.35 5.88 -8.18
C GLU A 355 24.64 5.46 -7.46
N PRO A 356 25.81 5.58 -8.12
CA PRO A 356 27.08 5.09 -7.58
C PRO A 356 27.65 5.99 -6.45
N THR A 357 27.05 7.16 -6.20
CA THR A 357 27.53 8.14 -5.22
C THR A 357 26.49 8.42 -4.15
N PRO A 358 26.88 8.47 -2.86
CA PRO A 358 25.98 8.91 -1.80
C PRO A 358 25.50 10.34 -2.03
N PHE A 359 24.35 10.66 -1.42
CA PHE A 359 23.80 12.02 -1.43
C PHE A 359 24.85 13.06 -1.01
N PRO A 360 25.01 14.17 -1.74
CA PRO A 360 25.91 15.26 -1.38
C PRO A 360 25.76 15.76 0.06
N LEU A 361 24.54 15.72 0.61
CA LEU A 361 24.26 16.06 2.00
C LEU A 361 25.09 15.23 3.00
N TRP A 362 25.33 13.95 2.70
CA TRP A 362 26.16 13.09 3.54
C TRP A 362 27.57 13.67 3.69
N SER A 363 28.18 14.05 2.57
CA SER A 363 29.52 14.66 2.54
C SER A 363 29.54 16.02 3.22
N HIS A 364 28.44 16.79 3.13
CA HIS A 364 28.29 18.02 3.88
C HIS A 364 28.30 17.76 5.39
N LEU A 365 27.48 16.81 5.87
CA LEU A 365 27.39 16.48 7.29
C LEU A 365 28.72 15.96 7.87
N ASP A 366 29.49 15.23 7.07
CA ASP A 366 30.84 14.75 7.42
C ASP A 366 31.89 15.84 7.51
N ASN A 367 31.64 17.00 6.92
CA ASN A 367 32.57 18.10 7.01
C ASN A 367 32.67 18.57 8.48
N PRO A 368 33.89 18.66 9.07
CA PRO A 368 34.05 19.16 10.43
C PRO A 368 33.46 20.56 10.66
N ASN A 369 33.23 21.35 9.61
CA ASN A 369 32.67 22.69 9.67
C ASN A 369 31.15 22.74 9.43
N SER A 370 30.47 21.61 9.29
CA SER A 370 29.02 21.54 8.99
C SER A 370 28.12 21.98 10.15
N GLY A 371 28.68 22.14 11.35
CA GLY A 371 27.89 22.32 12.57
C GLY A 371 27.26 21.03 13.07
N PHE A 372 27.50 19.87 12.43
CA PHE A 372 27.08 18.55 12.88
C PHE A 372 28.28 17.69 13.26
N VAL A 373 28.04 16.68 14.09
CA VAL A 373 28.99 15.62 14.40
C VAL A 373 28.30 14.27 14.21
N ARG A 374 28.99 13.36 13.53
CA ARG A 374 28.54 11.97 13.44
C ARG A 374 28.81 11.28 14.78
N ILE A 375 27.76 10.76 15.40
CA ILE A 375 27.85 10.07 16.68
C ILE A 375 28.07 8.57 16.48
N ALA A 376 27.29 7.95 15.59
CA ALA A 376 27.35 6.52 15.35
C ALA A 376 26.95 6.19 13.91
N SER A 377 27.36 4.99 13.48
CA SER A 377 26.94 4.39 12.21
C SER A 377 26.57 2.94 12.45
N GLU A 378 25.63 2.44 11.66
CA GLU A 378 25.20 1.05 11.66
C GLU A 378 25.18 0.54 10.23
N THR A 379 25.90 -0.55 9.97
CA THR A 379 25.96 -1.19 8.65
C THR A 379 24.95 -2.31 8.58
N PHE A 380 24.18 -2.34 7.50
CA PHE A 380 23.20 -3.37 7.20
C PHE A 380 23.50 -3.97 5.84
N PRO A 381 23.98 -5.23 5.78
CA PRO A 381 24.03 -5.97 4.53
C PRO A 381 22.60 -6.42 4.17
N GLY A 382 21.74 -5.48 3.78
CA GLY A 382 20.38 -5.78 3.36
C GLY A 382 20.38 -6.59 2.06
N GLN A 383 19.35 -7.43 1.85
CA GLN A 383 19.22 -8.20 0.60
C GLN A 383 19.22 -7.31 -0.66
N ARG A 384 18.79 -6.05 -0.53
CA ARG A 384 18.72 -5.08 -1.63
C ARG A 384 20.01 -4.27 -1.81
N PHE A 385 20.67 -3.91 -0.72
CA PHE A 385 21.86 -3.06 -0.69
C PHE A 385 22.89 -3.62 0.30
N PRO A 386 23.85 -4.44 -0.17
CA PRO A 386 24.81 -5.13 0.71
C PRO A 386 25.74 -4.20 1.48
N ASP A 387 25.88 -2.96 1.04
CA ASP A 387 26.78 -1.94 1.59
C ASP A 387 26.02 -0.77 2.24
N GLN A 388 24.74 -0.99 2.60
CA GLN A 388 23.94 0.05 3.23
C GLN A 388 24.46 0.39 4.63
N VAL A 389 24.66 1.68 4.89
CA VAL A 389 25.11 2.22 6.17
C VAL A 389 24.18 3.36 6.57
N PHE A 390 23.59 3.26 7.76
CA PHE A 390 22.91 4.38 8.40
C PHE A 390 23.91 5.12 9.29
N SER A 391 23.77 6.45 9.38
CA SER A 391 24.53 7.26 10.35
C SER A 391 23.64 8.25 11.04
N LEU A 392 23.89 8.41 12.34
CA LEU A 392 23.28 9.44 13.18
C LEU A 392 24.24 10.62 13.26
N PHE A 393 23.78 11.77 12.78
CA PHE A 393 24.44 13.05 12.93
C PHE A 393 23.64 13.93 13.88
N VAL A 394 24.33 14.66 14.73
CA VAL A 394 23.72 15.54 15.72
C VAL A 394 24.36 16.91 15.65
N ARG A 395 23.54 17.95 15.78
CA ARG A 395 24.00 19.34 15.79
C ARG A 395 24.97 19.54 16.95
N LYS A 396 26.09 20.20 16.69
CA LYS A 396 27.11 20.49 17.69
C LYS A 396 26.54 21.40 18.78
N GLY A 397 26.79 21.01 20.02
CA GLY A 397 26.42 21.75 21.22
C GLY A 397 27.18 21.22 22.44
N PRO A 398 27.15 21.96 23.56
CA PRO A 398 27.91 21.61 24.77
C PRO A 398 27.51 20.24 25.34
N GLU A 399 26.24 19.85 25.22
CA GLU A 399 25.76 18.53 25.68
C GLU A 399 26.29 17.37 24.85
N ILE A 400 26.53 17.59 23.56
CA ILE A 400 27.04 16.56 22.65
C ILE A 400 28.50 16.24 22.95
N GLU A 401 29.31 17.22 23.38
CA GLU A 401 30.68 16.94 23.80
C GLU A 401 30.73 16.01 25.02
N ARG A 402 29.79 16.17 25.96
CA ARG A 402 29.62 15.26 27.11
C ARG A 402 29.24 13.86 26.64
N ILE A 403 28.21 13.74 25.80
CA ILE A 403 27.73 12.45 25.28
C ILE A 403 28.85 11.74 24.49
N MET A 404 29.58 12.46 23.64
CA MET A 404 30.72 11.91 22.89
C MET A 404 31.84 11.42 23.81
N LYS A 405 32.03 12.02 24.99
CA LYS A 405 32.97 11.52 26.00
C LYS A 405 32.46 10.24 26.65
N GLU A 406 31.17 10.15 26.96
CA GLU A 406 30.54 8.95 27.52
C GLU A 406 30.57 7.78 26.53
N LEU A 407 30.26 8.01 25.26
CA LEU A 407 30.32 7.00 24.19
C LEU A 407 31.73 6.45 23.97
N LYS A 408 32.77 7.26 24.18
CA LYS A 408 34.17 6.75 24.15
C LYS A 408 34.46 5.77 25.29
N THR A 409 33.73 5.86 26.40
CA THR A 409 33.91 4.98 27.57
C THR A 409 33.03 3.72 27.53
N ARG A 410 31.97 3.72 26.72
CA ARG A 410 31.06 2.58 26.49
C ARG A 410 30.97 2.27 24.99
N PRO A 411 31.86 1.41 24.46
CA PRO A 411 31.91 1.12 23.03
C PRO A 411 30.76 0.21 22.65
N LEU A 412 29.59 0.77 22.32
CA LEU A 412 28.48 0.00 21.76
C LEU A 412 28.46 0.00 20.22
N LEU A 413 29.16 0.93 19.55
CA LEU A 413 28.98 1.14 18.09
C LEU A 413 30.24 1.56 17.31
N ARG A 414 31.45 1.23 17.78
CA ARG A 414 32.64 1.34 16.91
C ARG A 414 32.99 -0.03 16.34
N ASP A 415 32.76 -0.15 15.03
CA ASP A 415 33.44 -1.06 14.12
C ASP A 415 33.42 -2.54 14.49
N ASN A 416 32.24 -3.15 14.52
CA ASN A 416 32.18 -4.60 14.35
C ASN A 416 31.16 -5.01 13.26
N PRO A 417 31.61 -5.17 12.01
CA PRO A 417 30.92 -6.03 11.07
C PRO A 417 31.24 -7.46 11.51
N SER A 418 30.29 -8.15 12.14
CA SER A 418 30.42 -9.58 12.39
C SER A 418 29.19 -10.28 11.81
N PRO A 419 29.41 -11.44 11.17
CA PRO A 419 28.62 -11.97 10.05
C PRO A 419 27.22 -12.46 10.38
#